data_AF-A0A7C2LJW8-F1
#
_entry.id   AF-A0A7C2LJW8-F1
#
_cell.length_a   1.000
_cell.length_b   1.000
_cell.length_c   1.000
_cell.angle_alpha   90.00
_cell.angle_beta   90.00
_cell.angle_gamma   90.00
#
_symmetry.space_group_name_H-M   'P 1'
#
loop_
_entity.id
_entity.type
_entity.pdbx_description
1 polymer ?
#
loop_
_entity_poly.entity_id
_entity_poly.type
_entity_poly.pdbx_seq_one_letter_code
_entity_poly.pdbx_strand_id
1 'polypeptide(L)' 'MAKRKRQKVDMPMSGAGLIRYMDEEGKGLKFKPEQIIYAATALVLVEILVKMGFI' A
#
# COMPACT_ATOMS: atom_id res chain seq x y z
N MET A 1 -0.11 -49.58 18.43
CA MET A 1 -0.90 -49.24 17.22
C MET A 1 -0.67 -47.78 16.87
N ALA A 2 -0.39 -47.50 15.60
CA ALA A 2 0.17 -46.24 15.10
C ALA A 2 -0.72 -45.00 15.33
N LYS A 3 -0.09 -43.89 15.73
CA LYS A 3 -0.69 -42.57 15.90
C LYS A 3 -1.12 -42.04 14.52
N ARG A 4 -2.43 -42.04 14.21
CA ARG A 4 -2.94 -41.50 12.94
C ARG A 4 -2.66 -39.99 12.88
N LYS A 5 -1.77 -39.60 11.96
CA LYS A 5 -1.52 -38.21 11.57
C LYS A 5 -2.82 -37.68 10.95
N ARG A 6 -3.53 -36.78 11.63
CA ARG A 6 -4.64 -36.04 11.03
C ARG A 6 -4.06 -35.28 9.84
N GLN A 7 -4.34 -35.75 8.63
CA GLN A 7 -4.19 -34.95 7.42
C GLN A 7 -4.98 -33.67 7.68
N LYS A 8 -4.30 -32.54 7.85
CA LYS A 8 -4.90 -31.23 7.60
C LYS A 8 -5.21 -31.25 6.12
N VAL A 9 -6.44 -31.64 5.80
CA VAL A 9 -7.01 -31.35 4.50
C VAL A 9 -7.18 -29.83 4.51
N ASP A 10 -6.22 -29.10 3.97
CA ASP A 10 -6.43 -27.71 3.58
C ASP A 10 -7.49 -27.77 2.47
N MET A 11 -8.74 -27.57 2.86
CA MET A 11 -9.81 -27.43 1.89
C MET A 11 -9.44 -26.24 1.01
N PRO A 12 -9.42 -26.38 -0.33
CA PRO A 12 -9.25 -25.23 -1.19
C PRO A 12 -10.37 -24.26 -0.82
N MET A 13 -9.99 -23.02 -0.50
CA MET A 13 -10.91 -21.95 -0.18
C MET A 13 -11.77 -21.69 -1.42
N SER A 14 -12.90 -22.39 -1.52
CA SER A 14 -13.95 -22.15 -2.49
C SER A 14 -14.68 -20.85 -2.12
N GLY A 15 -13.96 -19.73 -2.15
CA GLY A 15 -14.51 -18.40 -2.07
C GLY A 15 -14.72 -17.89 -3.49
N ALA A 16 -15.96 -17.97 -3.95
CA ALA A 16 -16.42 -17.52 -5.25
C ALA A 16 -15.85 -16.14 -5.64
N GLY A 17 -14.87 -16.09 -6.55
CA GLY A 17 -14.53 -14.95 -7.40
C GLY A 17 -14.20 -13.58 -6.76
N LEU A 18 -14.33 -13.44 -5.44
CA LEU A 18 -14.23 -12.18 -4.70
C LEU A 18 -12.85 -11.99 -4.05
N ILE A 19 -11.97 -13.00 -4.12
CA ILE A 19 -10.67 -12.98 -3.42
C ILE A 19 -9.53 -12.48 -4.33
N ARG A 20 -9.72 -12.35 -5.65
CA ARG A 20 -8.61 -12.00 -6.56
C ARG A 20 -8.69 -10.64 -7.25
N TYR A 21 -9.81 -9.93 -7.15
CA TYR A 21 -9.93 -8.60 -7.76
C TYR A 21 -9.55 -7.44 -6.83
N MET A 22 -9.42 -7.68 -5.52
CA MET A 22 -9.01 -6.66 -4.54
C MET A 22 -7.49 -6.69 -4.26
N ASP A 23 -6.80 -7.77 -4.63
CA ASP A 23 -5.37 -7.95 -4.38
C ASP A 23 -4.50 -7.21 -5.42
N GLU A 24 -5.09 -6.81 -6.55
CA GLU A 24 -4.36 -6.29 -7.70
C GLU A 24 -4.27 -4.75 -7.73
N GLU A 25 -5.12 -4.05 -6.97
CA GLU A 25 -5.17 -2.58 -6.94
C GLU A 25 -4.12 -1.94 -6.00
N GLY A 26 -3.37 -2.75 -5.25
CA GLY A 26 -2.44 -2.27 -4.21
C GLY A 26 -0.97 -2.16 -4.60
N LYS A 27 -0.58 -2.49 -5.84
CA LYS A 27 0.83 -2.54 -6.29
C LYS A 27 1.42 -1.18 -6.70
N GLY A 28 0.81 -0.08 -6.28
CA GLY A 28 1.34 1.27 -6.50
C GLY A 28 2.37 1.69 -5.45
N LEU A 29 3.11 2.76 -5.75
CA LEU A 29 3.89 3.49 -4.74
C LEU A 29 2.93 4.02 -3.67
N LYS A 30 2.99 3.44 -2.47
CA LYS A 30 2.18 3.87 -1.33
C LYS A 30 2.85 5.07 -0.67
N PHE A 31 2.35 6.25 -0.96
CA PHE A 31 2.72 7.47 -0.23
C PHE A 31 1.81 7.63 0.98
N LYS A 32 2.41 7.88 2.14
CA LYS A 32 1.63 8.31 3.29
C LYS A 32 1.09 9.73 3.05
N PRO A 33 -0.13 10.07 3.52
CA PRO A 33 -0.69 11.42 3.35
C PRO A 33 0.26 12.52 3.83
N GLU A 34 1.01 12.28 4.91
CA GLU A 34 1.96 13.24 5.46
C GLU A 34 3.09 13.57 4.46
N GLN A 35 3.55 12.59 3.67
CA GLN A 35 4.60 12.81 2.67
C GLN A 35 4.14 13.76 1.56
N ILE A 36 2.87 13.66 1.16
CA ILE A 36 2.29 14.54 0.14
C ILE A 36 2.19 15.97 0.70
N ILE A 37 1.77 16.12 1.96
CA ILE A 37 1.68 17.41 2.63
C ILE A 37 3.06 18.08 2.73
N TYR A 38 4.09 17.32 3.13
CA TYR A 38 5.45 17.87 3.20
C TYR A 38 5.97 18.26 1.81
N ALA A 39 5.75 17.44 0.79
CA ALA A 39 6.18 17.74 -0.57
C ALA A 39 5.51 19.01 -1.13
N ALA A 40 4.19 19.14 -0.95
CA ALA A 40 3.45 20.32 -1.36
C ALA A 40 3.92 21.58 -0.60
N THR A 41 4.10 21.47 0.72
CA THR A 41 4.57 22.59 1.55
C THR A 41 5.98 23.03 1.14
N ALA A 42 6.89 22.09 0.90
CA ALA A 42 8.24 22.40 0.44
C ALA A 42 8.22 23.13 -0.91
N LEU A 43 7.38 22.69 -1.84
CA LEU A 43 7.23 23.33 -3.15
C LEU A 43 6.78 24.79 -3.03
N VAL A 44 5.79 25.06 -2.19
CA VAL A 44 5.29 26.42 -1.93
C VAL A 44 6.37 27.30 -1.29
N LEU A 45 7.13 26.76 -0.34
CA LEU A 45 8.22 27.50 0.30
C LEU A 45 9.33 27.87 -0.70
N VAL A 46 9.69 26.94 -1.59
CA VAL A 46 10.67 27.20 -2.66
C VAL A 46 10.16 28.30 -3.59
N GLU A 47 8.91 28.22 -4.04
CA GLU A 47 8.27 29.27 -4.86
C GLU A 47 8.34 30.65 -4.18
N ILE A 48 8.05 30.72 -2.87
CA ILE A 48 8.11 31.96 -2.11
C ILE A 48 9.55 32.49 -2.05
N LEU A 49 10.53 31.64 -1.76
CA LEU A 49 11.94 32.03 -1.68
C LEU A 49 12.47 32.57 -3.02
N VAL A 50 12.07 31.92 -4.12
CA VAL A 50 12.39 32.36 -5.49
C VAL A 50 11.73 33.70 -5.80
N LYS A 51 10.44 33.86 -5.49
CA LYS A 51 9.72 35.13 -5.70
C LYS A 51 10.29 36.28 -4.88
N MET A 52 10.79 35.99 -3.68
CA MET A 52 11.44 36.98 -2.83
C MET A 52 12.89 37.27 -3.28
N GLY A 53 13.41 36.57 -4.28
CA GLY A 53 14.76 36.77 -4.82
C GLY A 53 15.87 36.32 -3.87
N PHE A 54 15.56 35.46 -2.89
CA PHE A 54 16.56 34.84 -2.02
C PHE A 54 17.34 33.72 -2.74
N ILE A 55 16.73 33.15 -3.78
CA ILE A 55 17.27 32.16 -4.72
C ILE A 55 16.93 32.66 -6.12
#